data_AF-A0A2D2DF19-F1
#
_entry.id   AF-A0A2D2DF19-F1
#
_cell.length_a   1.000
_cell.length_b   1.000
_cell.length_c   1.000
_cell.angle_alpha   90.00
_cell.angle_beta   90.00
_cell.angle_gamma   90.00
#
_symmetry.space_group_name_H-M   'P 1'
#
loop_
_entity.id
_entity.type
_entity.pdbx_description
1 polymer ?
#
loop_
_entity_poly.entity_id
_entity_poly.type
_entity_poly.pdbx_seq_one_letter_code
_entity_poly.pdbx_strand_id
1 'polypeptide(L)'
;MDSLKRTLARLGDLHDARVQAIVWDIAAGTLEFKFADIHANLLGLPDYPGLTPASIILREIGDVAFAMESCARDQYISEFSVSQAGGGWRAAVFFRSNGKITATYRSADFPDVSVLSLSASVSEAT
;
A
#
# COMPACT_ATOMS: atom_id res chain seq x y z
N MET A 1 7.10 -10.91 -12.21
CA MET A 1 6.60 -9.61 -11.71
C MET A 1 5.89 -9.86 -10.39
N ASP A 2 6.23 -9.12 -9.33
CA ASP A 2 5.65 -9.30 -7.98
C ASP A 2 4.13 -9.09 -7.97
N SER A 3 3.42 -9.86 -7.13
CA SER A 3 1.96 -9.76 -7.02
C SER A 3 1.53 -8.50 -6.29
N LEU A 4 2.27 -8.06 -5.26
CA LEU A 4 1.98 -6.81 -4.57
C LEU A 4 2.18 -5.61 -5.50
N LYS A 5 3.26 -5.58 -6.30
CA LYS A 5 3.47 -4.52 -7.30
C LYS A 5 2.27 -4.33 -8.25
N ARG A 6 1.65 -5.43 -8.72
CA ARG A 6 0.45 -5.34 -9.58
C ARG A 6 -0.77 -4.83 -8.82
N THR A 7 -0.94 -5.27 -7.57
CA THR A 7 -2.03 -4.81 -6.71
C THR A 7 -1.94 -3.32 -6.42
N LEU A 8 -0.75 -2.82 -6.09
CA LEU A 8 -0.51 -1.39 -5.85
C LEU A 8 -0.84 -0.53 -7.08
N ALA A 9 -0.42 -0.97 -8.27
CA ALA A 9 -0.75 -0.27 -9.51
C ALA A 9 -2.27 -0.17 -9.75
N ARG A 10 -3.05 -1.20 -9.37
CA ARG A 10 -4.53 -1.16 -9.45
C ARG A 10 -5.17 -0.23 -8.42
N LEU A 11 -4.48 0.02 -7.31
CA LEU A 11 -4.90 0.88 -6.22
C LEU A 11 -4.37 2.32 -6.34
N GLY A 12 -3.72 2.66 -7.47
CA GLY A 12 -3.10 3.98 -7.64
C GLY A 12 -1.96 4.23 -6.64
N ASP A 13 -1.17 3.20 -6.36
CA ASP A 13 -0.02 3.21 -5.44
C ASP A 13 -0.37 3.69 -4.02
N LEU A 14 -1.63 3.51 -3.63
CA LEU A 14 -2.20 3.93 -2.34
C LEU A 14 -2.08 5.43 -2.07
N HIS A 15 -2.02 6.26 -3.12
CA HIS A 15 -2.01 7.71 -2.95
C HIS A 15 -3.21 8.17 -2.08
N ASP A 16 -2.98 9.10 -1.16
CA ASP A 16 -3.98 9.60 -0.21
C ASP A 16 -4.46 8.60 0.86
N ALA A 17 -3.98 7.35 0.85
CA ALA A 17 -4.33 6.39 1.88
C ALA A 17 -3.78 6.84 3.24
N ARG A 18 -4.66 6.96 4.24
CA ARG A 18 -4.27 7.28 5.61
C ARG A 18 -3.76 6.03 6.31
N VAL A 19 -2.53 6.07 6.81
CA VAL A 19 -1.94 5.00 7.62
C VAL A 19 -2.39 5.14 9.06
N GLN A 20 -3.08 4.12 9.56
CA GLN A 20 -3.53 4.02 10.95
C GLN A 20 -2.43 3.50 11.88
N ALA A 21 -1.63 2.55 11.40
CA ALA A 21 -0.55 1.97 12.17
C ALA A 21 0.49 1.35 11.24
N ILE A 22 1.73 1.33 11.72
CA ILE A 22 2.83 0.55 11.17
C ILE A 22 3.27 -0.39 12.29
N VAL A 23 3.10 -1.69 12.08
CA VAL A 23 3.39 -2.71 13.09
C VAL A 23 4.55 -3.55 12.60
N TRP A 24 5.67 -3.49 13.30
CA TRP A 24 6.82 -4.32 13.03
C TRP A 24 6.92 -5.42 14.09
N ASP A 25 6.71 -6.66 13.68
CA ASP A 25 6.96 -7.83 14.51
C ASP A 25 8.29 -8.47 14.07
N ILE A 26 9.34 -8.22 14.86
CA ILE A 26 10.68 -8.75 14.60
C ILE A 26 10.71 -10.26 14.76
N ALA A 27 10.00 -10.81 15.74
CA ALA A 27 10.03 -12.25 16.04
C ALA A 27 9.32 -13.04 14.94
N ALA A 28 8.21 -12.52 14.42
CA ALA A 28 7.48 -13.09 13.30
C ALA A 28 8.09 -12.73 11.93
N GLY A 29 9.04 -11.78 11.88
CA GLY A 29 9.65 -11.29 10.65
C GLY A 29 8.65 -10.61 9.72
N THR A 30 7.74 -9.79 10.26
CA THR A 30 6.68 -9.12 9.49
C THR A 30 6.63 -7.62 9.70
N LEU A 31 6.30 -6.88 8.63
CA LEU A 31 6.02 -5.45 8.68
C LEU A 31 4.64 -5.21 8.08
N GLU A 32 3.70 -4.75 8.88
CA GLU A 32 2.32 -4.48 8.50
C GLU A 32 2.05 -2.98 8.41
N PHE A 33 1.45 -2.56 7.30
CA PHE A 33 0.88 -1.22 7.13
C PHE A 33 -0.65 -1.34 7.18
N LYS A 34 -1.27 -0.68 8.18
CA LYS A 34 -2.72 -0.62 8.33
C LYS A 34 -3.25 0.68 7.74
N PHE A 35 -4.21 0.59 6.83
CA PHE A 35 -4.82 1.73 6.16
C PHE A 35 -6.27 1.90 6.61
N ALA A 36 -6.67 3.15 6.84
CA ALA A 36 -8.06 3.48 7.14
C ALA A 36 -8.98 3.23 5.94
N ASP A 37 -8.44 3.47 4.74
CA ASP A 37 -9.12 3.25 3.47
C ASP A 37 -8.09 2.99 2.38
N ILE A 38 -8.19 1.83 1.72
CA ILE A 38 -7.30 1.45 0.63
C ILE A 38 -7.72 2.08 -0.71
N HIS A 39 -8.93 2.63 -0.80
CA HIS A 39 -9.47 3.31 -1.99
C HIS A 39 -9.58 4.83 -1.80
N ALA A 40 -8.81 5.40 -0.87
CA ALA A 40 -8.86 6.82 -0.52
C ALA A 40 -8.62 7.75 -1.73
N ASN A 41 -7.83 7.32 -2.71
CA ASN A 41 -7.58 8.04 -3.96
C ASN A 41 -8.84 8.22 -4.83
N LEU A 42 -9.88 7.42 -4.61
CA LEU A 42 -11.15 7.51 -5.32
C LEU A 42 -12.19 8.34 -4.56
N LEU A 43 -11.92 8.80 -3.34
CA LEU A 43 -12.89 9.51 -2.51
C LEU A 43 -13.49 10.72 -3.26
N GLY A 44 -14.82 10.72 -3.40
CA GLY A 44 -15.56 11.76 -4.13
C GLY A 44 -15.75 11.49 -5.63
N LEU A 45 -15.21 10.39 -6.16
CA LEU A 45 -15.46 9.91 -7.52
C LEU A 45 -16.62 8.89 -7.54
N PRO A 46 -17.34 8.76 -8.67
CA PRO A 46 -18.44 7.80 -8.81
C PRO A 46 -18.04 6.34 -8.56
N ASP A 47 -16.80 5.97 -8.89
CA ASP A 47 -16.27 4.61 -8.71
C ASP A 47 -15.76 4.33 -7.29
N TYR A 48 -15.92 5.25 -6.33
CA TYR A 48 -15.50 5.03 -4.95
C TYR A 48 -16.36 3.91 -4.31
N PRO A 49 -15.78 2.77 -3.92
CA PRO A 49 -16.53 1.64 -3.36
C PRO A 49 -16.97 1.87 -1.90
N GLY A 50 -16.54 2.98 -1.29
CA GLY A 50 -16.73 3.27 0.13
C GLY A 50 -15.50 2.94 0.97
N LEU A 51 -15.56 3.34 2.25
CA LEU A 51 -14.48 3.18 3.21
C LEU A 51 -14.09 1.71 3.36
N THR A 52 -12.88 1.37 2.93
CA THR A 52 -12.39 -0.02 2.94
C THR A 52 -11.08 -0.13 3.72
N PRO A 53 -11.14 -0.32 5.05
CA PRO A 53 -9.94 -0.54 5.87
C PRO A 53 -9.24 -1.83 5.46
N ALA A 54 -7.91 -1.79 5.38
CA ALA A 54 -7.14 -2.94 4.95
C ALA A 54 -5.69 -2.91 5.48
N SER A 55 -5.03 -4.06 5.41
CA SER A 55 -3.63 -4.22 5.76
C SER A 55 -2.82 -4.74 4.57
N ILE A 56 -1.60 -4.23 4.43
CA ILE A 56 -0.55 -4.87 3.63
C ILE A 56 0.52 -5.38 4.58
N ILE A 57 0.76 -6.69 4.54
CA ILE A 57 1.70 -7.38 5.41
C ILE A 57 2.86 -7.88 4.58
N LEU A 58 4.04 -7.32 4.80
CA LEU A 58 5.29 -7.81 4.25
C LEU A 58 5.86 -8.89 5.17
N ARG A 59 6.30 -10.01 4.60
CA ARG A 59 6.80 -11.18 5.34
C ARG A 59 8.24 -11.50 4.99
N GLU A 60 8.89 -12.19 5.92
CA GLU A 60 10.32 -12.52 5.86
C GLU A 60 11.14 -11.24 5.64
N ILE A 61 10.87 -10.27 6.50
CA ILE A 61 11.51 -8.97 6.47
C ILE A 61 13.03 -9.13 6.69
N GLY A 62 13.80 -8.54 5.80
CA GLY A 62 15.24 -8.39 5.93
C GLY A 62 15.59 -7.04 6.55
N ASP A 63 16.11 -6.14 5.73
CA ASP A 63 16.48 -4.79 6.13
C ASP A 63 15.26 -3.88 6.18
N VAL A 64 15.12 -3.13 7.27
CA VAL A 64 14.12 -2.04 7.39
C VAL A 64 14.84 -0.74 7.72
N ALA A 65 14.48 0.33 7.02
CA ALA A 65 14.96 1.67 7.32
C ALA A 65 13.78 2.64 7.45
N PHE A 66 13.79 3.41 8.53
CA PHE A 66 12.84 4.47 8.81
C PHE A 66 13.58 5.81 8.71
N ALA A 67 13.16 6.66 7.77
CA ALA A 67 13.64 8.02 7.62
C ALA A 67 12.43 8.96 7.78
N MET A 68 12.11 9.29 9.02
CA MET A 68 10.96 10.15 9.36
C MET A 68 11.39 11.17 10.40
N GLU A 69 11.13 12.45 10.14
CA GLU A 69 11.46 13.54 11.07
C GLU A 69 10.42 13.72 12.18
N SER A 70 9.15 13.43 11.89
CA SER A 70 8.10 13.37 12.92
C SER A 70 7.03 12.33 12.60
N CYS A 71 6.57 11.63 13.64
CA CYS A 71 5.37 10.81 13.59
C CYS A 71 4.15 11.70 13.85
N ALA A 72 3.78 12.54 12.89
CA ALA A 72 2.49 13.24 12.94
C ALA A 72 1.36 12.22 13.06
N ARG A 73 0.27 12.58 13.77
CA ARG A 73 -0.85 11.66 14.07
C ARG A 73 -1.53 11.12 12.81
N ASP A 74 -1.59 11.90 11.74
CA ASP A 74 -2.19 11.50 10.47
C ASP A 74 -1.12 11.49 9.37
N GLN A 75 -0.65 10.29 9.05
CA GLN A 75 0.29 10.05 7.96
C GLN A 75 -0.46 9.56 6.74
N TYR A 76 -0.23 10.23 5.61
CA TYR A 76 -0.83 9.90 4.33
C TYR A 76 0.25 9.44 3.37
N ILE A 77 -0.04 8.40 2.60
CA ILE A 77 0.86 7.91 1.57
C ILE A 77 0.89 8.91 0.40
N SER A 78 2.10 9.27 -0.02
CA SER A 78 2.33 9.93 -1.30
C SER A 78 2.62 8.90 -2.41
N GLU A 79 3.35 7.83 -2.08
CA GLU A 79 3.67 6.75 -3.00
C GLU A 79 3.99 5.47 -2.23
N PHE A 80 3.44 4.33 -2.66
CA PHE A 80 3.90 3.00 -2.27
C PHE A 80 4.39 2.26 -3.52
N SER A 81 5.70 2.07 -3.64
CA SER A 81 6.30 1.35 -4.75
C SER A 81 7.09 0.10 -4.35
N VAL A 82 7.19 -0.83 -5.29
CA VAL A 82 7.90 -2.11 -5.13
C VAL A 82 8.90 -2.30 -6.27
N SER A 83 10.13 -2.65 -5.91
CA SER A 83 11.22 -2.96 -6.83
C SER A 83 11.90 -4.28 -6.48
N GLN A 84 12.56 -4.92 -7.45
CA GLN A 84 13.36 -6.12 -7.19
C GLN A 84 14.62 -5.77 -6.39
N ALA A 85 14.98 -6.59 -5.40
CA ALA A 85 16.20 -6.40 -4.62
C ALA A 85 16.74 -7.75 -4.13
N GLY A 86 18.00 -8.08 -4.47
CA GLY A 86 18.77 -9.16 -3.84
C GLY A 86 18.02 -10.48 -3.58
N GLY A 87 17.50 -11.14 -4.62
CA GLY A 87 16.78 -12.42 -4.46
C GLY A 87 15.39 -12.32 -3.83
N GLY A 88 14.89 -11.11 -3.55
CA GLY A 88 13.53 -10.82 -3.11
C GLY A 88 13.04 -9.47 -3.64
N TRP A 89 12.34 -8.71 -2.80
CA TRP A 89 11.71 -7.45 -3.15
C TRP A 89 12.05 -6.35 -2.15
N ARG A 90 11.91 -5.11 -2.58
CA ARG A 90 12.01 -3.92 -1.75
C ARG A 90 10.73 -3.11 -1.89
N ALA A 91 10.06 -2.87 -0.77
CA ALA A 91 8.99 -1.90 -0.65
C ALA A 91 9.57 -0.54 -0.26
N ALA A 92 9.09 0.52 -0.89
CA ALA A 92 9.38 1.90 -0.52
C ALA A 92 8.05 2.65 -0.35
N VAL A 93 7.84 3.15 0.86
CA VAL A 93 6.62 3.86 1.26
C VAL A 93 7.00 5.28 1.60
N PHE A 94 6.49 6.22 0.82
CA PHE A 94 6.71 7.65 0.98
C PHE A 94 5.46 8.29 1.59
N PHE A 95 5.69 9.20 2.54
CA PHE A 95 4.64 9.91 3.25
C PHE A 95 4.63 11.38 2.82
N ARG A 96 3.43 11.98 2.77
CA ARG A 96 3.25 13.41 2.44
C ARG A 96 4.00 14.37 3.35
N SER A 97 4.31 13.92 4.57
CA SER A 97 5.08 14.67 5.57
C SER A 97 6.60 14.63 5.34
N ASN A 98 7.08 14.21 4.15
CA ASN A 98 8.48 13.93 3.81
C ASN A 98 9.10 12.75 4.58
N GLY A 99 8.29 11.82 5.08
CA GLY A 99 8.77 10.56 5.66
C GLY A 99 9.00 9.48 4.60
N LYS A 100 9.89 8.53 4.88
CA LYS A 100 10.10 7.33 4.06
C LYS A 100 10.34 6.10 4.93
N ILE A 101 9.71 4.99 4.56
CA ILE A 101 10.03 3.66 5.07
C ILE A 101 10.44 2.77 3.90
N THR A 102 11.53 2.03 4.07
CA THR A 102 11.91 0.99 3.12
C THR A 102 12.09 -0.33 3.84
N ALA A 103 11.63 -1.42 3.22
CA ALA A 103 11.85 -2.76 3.73
C ALA A 103 12.19 -3.73 2.60
N THR A 104 13.14 -4.64 2.81
CA THR A 104 13.29 -5.83 1.97
C THR A 104 12.42 -6.97 2.51
N TYR A 105 11.82 -7.74 1.61
CA TYR A 105 10.88 -8.82 1.95
C TYR A 105 10.90 -9.92 0.89
N ARG A 106 10.34 -11.11 1.22
CA ARG A 106 10.22 -12.22 0.25
C ARG A 106 8.81 -12.45 -0.25
N SER A 107 7.82 -12.25 0.61
CA SER A 107 6.40 -12.42 0.28
C SER A 107 5.56 -11.32 0.93
N ALA A 108 4.37 -11.08 0.40
CA ALA A 108 3.44 -10.08 0.93
C ALA A 108 2.01 -10.59 0.85
N ASP A 109 1.24 -10.31 1.90
CA ASP A 109 -0.21 -10.46 1.92
C ASP A 109 -0.86 -9.09 1.77
N PHE A 110 -1.94 -9.05 1.02
CA PHE A 110 -2.70 -7.84 0.72
C PHE A 110 -4.15 -8.23 0.46
N PRO A 111 -5.13 -7.31 0.64
CA PRO A 111 -6.53 -7.62 0.38
C PRO A 111 -6.76 -7.99 -1.08
N ASP A 112 -7.77 -8.82 -1.31
CA ASP A 112 -8.23 -9.08 -2.67
C ASP A 112 -8.96 -7.84 -3.22
N VAL A 113 -8.35 -7.20 -4.22
CA VAL A 113 -8.85 -5.97 -4.85
C VAL A 113 -9.63 -6.24 -6.14
N SER A 114 -10.15 -7.46 -6.32
CA SER A 114 -10.88 -7.90 -7.51
C SER A 114 -12.14 -7.07 -7.85
N VAL A 115 -12.59 -6.19 -6.96
CA VAL A 115 -13.82 -5.40 -7.14
C VAL A 115 -13.71 -4.25 -8.16
N LEU A 116 -12.49 -3.84 -8.54
CA LEU A 116 -12.29 -2.67 -9.42
C LEU A 116 -12.39 -2.96 -10.94
N SER A 117 -12.71 -4.19 -11.37
CA SER A 117 -12.75 -4.54 -12.80
C SER A 117 -14.15 -4.49 -13.45
N LEU A 118 -15.16 -3.87 -12.81
CA LEU A 118 -16.56 -3.98 -13.27
C LEU A 118 -17.22 -2.68 -13.78
N SER A 119 -16.52 -1.54 -13.90
CA SER A 119 -17.11 -0.31 -14.48
C SER A 119 -16.56 0.10 -15.86
N ALA A 120 -15.67 -0.67 -16.50
CA ALA A 120 -15.16 -0.35 -17.85
C ALA A 120 -15.98 -0.94 -19.01
N SER A 121 -17.25 -1.30 -18.82
CA SER A 121 -18.05 -1.94 -19.89
C SER A 121 -19.53 -1.59 -19.88
N VAL A 122 -19.90 -0.31 -19.83
CA VAL A 122 -21.15 0.15 -20.46
C VAL A 122 -20.97 1.60 -20.90
N SER A 123 -20.75 1.83 -22.20
CA SER A 123 -21.39 2.90 -22.98
C SER A 123 -20.67 3.12 -24.32
N GLU A 124 -20.85 2.20 -25.27
CA GLU A 124 -20.83 2.54 -26.70
C GLU A 124 -21.81 1.60 -27.42
N ALA A 125 -23.10 1.95 -27.32
CA ALA A 125 -24.14 1.45 -28.21
C ALA A 125 -25.26 2.48 -28.24
N THR A 126 -25.11 3.53 -29.05
CA THR A 126 -26.23 4.17 -29.74
C THR A 126 -25.74 4.79 -31.03
#